data_AF-A0A162BG32-F1
#
_entry.id   AF-A0A162BG32-F1
#
_cell.length_a   1.000
_cell.length_b   1.000
_cell.length_c   1.000
_cell.angle_alpha   90.00
_cell.angle_beta   90.00
_cell.angle_gamma   90.00
#
_symmetry.space_group_name_H-M   'P 1'
#
loop_
_entity.id
_entity.type
_entity.pdbx_description
1 polymer ?
#
loop_
_entity_poly.entity_id
_entity_poly.type
_entity_poly.pdbx_seq_one_letter_code
_entity_poly.pdbx_strand_id
1 'polypeptide(L)'
;MILKRVKQNLKLSVILLSTISFGAYSSNDDTAPLIEMLIIDKHTGACGMIQQMASFQSSTKMEGGAEFIQRFVNTEAARLGKTSNEFIKECEESIARYSGTMKALGYGG
;
A
#
# COMPACT_ATOMS: atom_id res chain seq x y z
N MET A 1 17.62 -66.02 6.68
CA MET A 1 16.81 -65.12 7.56
C MET A 1 17.01 -63.62 7.26
N ILE A 2 18.16 -63.19 6.72
CA ILE A 2 18.48 -61.77 6.45
C ILE A 2 17.68 -61.17 5.27
N LEU A 3 17.45 -61.94 4.19
CA LEU A 3 16.72 -61.49 2.99
C LEU A 3 15.24 -61.10 3.23
N LYS A 4 14.56 -61.71 4.22
CA LYS A 4 13.16 -61.36 4.56
C LYS A 4 13.06 -60.00 5.27
N ARG A 5 14.05 -59.63 6.10
CA ARG A 5 14.06 -58.36 6.83
C ARG A 5 14.25 -57.16 5.89
N VAL A 6 15.08 -57.30 4.85
CA VAL A 6 15.30 -56.25 3.84
C VAL A 6 14.02 -55.96 3.04
N LYS A 7 13.27 -57.01 2.65
CA LYS A 7 12.02 -56.87 1.88
C LYS A 7 10.88 -56.23 2.67
N GLN A 8 10.85 -56.44 4.00
CA GLN A 8 9.83 -55.90 4.90
C GLN A 8 10.09 -54.42 5.23
N ASN A 9 11.36 -54.02 5.36
CA ASN A 9 11.75 -52.62 5.53
C ASN A 9 11.62 -51.82 4.22
N LEU A 10 11.81 -52.45 3.05
CA LEU A 10 11.61 -51.81 1.74
C LEU A 10 10.13 -51.44 1.48
N LYS A 11 9.18 -52.26 1.94
CA LYS A 11 7.74 -51.96 1.82
C LYS A 11 7.27 -50.89 2.80
N LEU A 12 7.94 -50.73 3.94
CA LEU A 12 7.56 -49.74 4.95
C LEU A 12 7.98 -48.32 4.55
N SER A 13 9.05 -48.17 3.75
CA SER A 13 9.50 -46.86 3.25
C SER A 13 8.67 -46.30 2.10
N VAL A 14 7.83 -47.10 1.42
CA VAL A 14 7.03 -46.63 0.26
C VAL A 14 5.74 -45.90 0.70
N ILE A 15 5.29 -46.08 1.95
CA ILE A 15 4.06 -45.46 2.46
C ILE A 15 4.28 -44.01 2.96
N LEU A 16 5.54 -43.58 3.12
CA LEU A 16 5.87 -42.25 3.65
C LEU A 16 5.84 -41.12 2.59
N LEU A 17 5.56 -41.42 1.32
CA LEU A 17 5.71 -40.45 0.22
C LEU A 17 4.39 -39.97 -0.41
N SER A 18 3.22 -40.41 0.07
CA SER A 18 1.92 -40.17 -0.59
C SER A 18 1.02 -39.10 0.04
N THR A 19 1.49 -38.31 1.02
CA THR A 19 0.67 -37.27 1.67
C THR A 19 1.22 -35.86 1.60
N ILE A 20 2.09 -35.55 0.63
CA ILE A 20 2.26 -34.14 0.22
C ILE A 20 1.07 -33.82 -0.68
N SER A 21 -0.09 -33.64 -0.05
CA SER A 21 -1.17 -32.88 -0.65
C SER A 21 -0.59 -31.50 -0.94
N PHE A 22 -0.28 -31.23 -2.21
CA PHE A 22 -0.10 -29.86 -2.67
C PHE A 22 -1.41 -29.16 -2.39
N GLY A 23 -1.50 -28.47 -1.25
CA GLY A 23 -2.57 -27.52 -1.02
C GLY A 23 -2.55 -26.58 -2.20
N ALA A 24 -3.62 -26.58 -2.99
CA ALA A 24 -3.82 -25.56 -4.00
C ALA A 24 -3.84 -24.23 -3.23
N TYR A 25 -2.77 -23.45 -3.37
CA TYR A 25 -2.77 -22.07 -2.91
C TYR A 25 -3.84 -21.37 -3.76
N SER A 26 -5.00 -21.08 -3.17
CA SER A 26 -5.88 -20.08 -3.78
C SER A 26 -5.09 -18.78 -3.74
N SER A 27 -4.82 -18.20 -4.91
CA SER A 27 -4.35 -16.83 -5.04
C SER A 27 -5.48 -15.90 -4.58
N ASN A 28 -5.72 -15.85 -3.27
CA ASN A 28 -6.44 -14.73 -2.69
C ASN A 28 -5.50 -13.54 -2.79
N ASP A 29 -6.02 -12.43 -3.30
CA ASP A 29 -5.35 -11.16 -3.45
C ASP A 29 -5.14 -10.49 -2.08
N ASP A 30 -4.50 -11.22 -1.16
CA ASP A 30 -4.19 -10.78 0.21
C ASP A 30 -3.27 -9.54 0.19
N THR A 31 -2.70 -9.22 -0.98
CA THR A 31 -1.90 -8.03 -1.26
C THR A 31 -2.72 -6.79 -1.64
N ALA A 32 -3.92 -6.91 -2.20
CA ALA A 32 -4.70 -5.76 -2.63
C ALA A 32 -4.96 -4.73 -1.51
N PRO A 33 -5.36 -5.14 -0.29
CA PRO A 33 -5.56 -4.20 0.81
C PRO A 33 -4.28 -3.47 1.22
N LEU A 34 -3.12 -4.14 1.15
CA LEU A 34 -1.81 -3.53 1.44
C LEU A 34 -1.41 -2.53 0.36
N ILE A 35 -1.62 -2.88 -0.92
CA ILE A 35 -1.36 -1.97 -2.05
C ILE A 35 -2.26 -0.74 -1.96
N GLU A 36 -3.55 -0.92 -1.66
CA GLU A 36 -4.48 0.19 -1.46
C GLU A 36 -4.02 1.11 -0.33
N MET A 37 -3.62 0.54 0.82
CA MET A 37 -3.09 1.32 1.93
C MET A 37 -1.83 2.11 1.55
N LEU A 38 -0.91 1.52 0.79
CA LEU A 38 0.30 2.22 0.31
C LEU A 38 -0.03 3.34 -0.68
N ILE A 39 -1.05 3.17 -1.52
CA ILE A 39 -1.52 4.22 -2.44
C ILE A 39 -2.10 5.39 -1.63
N ILE A 40 -2.95 5.09 -0.64
CA ILE A 40 -3.53 6.10 0.26
C ILE A 40 -2.43 6.82 1.04
N ASP A 41 -1.47 6.11 1.61
CA ASP A 41 -0.35 6.70 2.35
C ASP A 41 0.49 7.63 1.45
N LYS A 42 0.88 7.16 0.27
CA LYS A 42 1.64 7.95 -0.72
C LYS A 42 0.89 9.23 -1.10
N HIS A 43 -0.41 9.14 -1.36
CA HIS A 43 -1.19 10.31 -1.75
C HIS A 43 -1.38 11.27 -0.58
N THR A 44 -1.67 10.76 0.62
CA THR A 44 -1.75 11.54 1.86
C THR A 44 -0.46 12.32 2.14
N GLY A 45 0.70 11.68 1.98
CA GLY A 45 2.00 12.32 2.12
C GLY A 45 2.21 13.47 1.13
N ALA A 46 1.84 13.29 -0.14
CA ALA A 46 1.91 14.35 -1.15
C ALA A 46 1.01 15.56 -0.79
N CYS A 47 -0.20 15.29 -0.32
CA CYS A 47 -1.15 16.32 0.12
C CYS A 47 -0.61 17.10 1.34
N GLY A 48 -0.01 16.39 2.31
CA GLY A 48 0.66 17.02 3.45
C GLY A 48 1.81 17.93 3.03
N MET A 49 2.59 17.56 2.02
CA MET A 49 3.64 18.42 1.47
C MET A 49 3.08 19.68 0.80
N ILE A 50 1.99 19.56 0.05
CA ILE A 50 1.33 20.72 -0.57
C ILE A 50 0.79 21.68 0.50
N GLN A 51 0.17 21.16 1.56
CA GLN A 51 -0.28 21.97 2.70
C GLN A 51 0.88 22.68 3.41
N GLN A 52 2.01 21.99 3.59
CA GLN A 52 3.22 22.59 4.15
C GLN A 52 3.81 23.68 3.25
N MET A 53 3.83 23.48 1.93
CA MET A 53 4.26 24.53 1.00
C MET A 53 3.34 25.76 1.09
N ALA A 54 2.03 25.57 1.15
CA ALA A 54 1.06 26.67 1.31
C ALA A 54 1.26 27.42 2.64
N SER A 55 1.48 26.68 3.73
CA SER A 55 1.72 27.25 5.07
C SER A 55 3.06 27.98 5.14
N PHE A 56 4.10 27.40 4.52
CA PHE A 56 5.39 28.04 4.41
C PHE A 56 5.27 29.35 3.63
N GLN A 57 4.62 29.33 2.47
CA GLN A 57 4.42 30.51 1.64
C GLN A 57 3.59 31.59 2.35
N SER A 58 2.56 31.22 3.11
CA SER A 58 1.76 32.21 3.85
C SER A 58 2.58 32.91 4.94
N SER A 59 3.56 32.21 5.52
CA SER A 59 4.46 32.75 6.54
C SER A 59 5.60 33.60 5.97
N THR A 60 6.24 33.13 4.89
CA THR A 60 7.44 33.78 4.32
C THR A 60 7.13 34.84 3.30
N LYS A 61 5.95 34.76 2.66
CA LYS A 61 5.51 35.68 1.60
C LYS A 61 6.56 35.83 0.50
N MET A 62 7.21 34.74 0.13
CA MET A 62 8.20 34.75 -0.94
C MET A 62 7.55 35.23 -2.24
N GLU A 63 8.25 36.09 -2.97
CA GLU A 63 7.80 36.58 -4.26
C GLU A 63 7.57 35.40 -5.22
N GLY A 64 6.41 35.39 -5.89
CA GLY A 64 6.02 34.32 -6.81
C GLY A 64 5.62 32.98 -6.16
N GLY A 65 5.74 32.82 -4.83
CA GLY A 65 5.53 31.51 -4.20
C GLY A 65 4.10 30.96 -4.31
N ALA A 66 3.08 31.84 -4.29
CA ALA A 66 1.69 31.42 -4.52
C ALA A 66 1.47 30.89 -5.96
N GLU A 67 2.06 31.55 -6.96
CA GLU A 67 2.00 31.11 -8.36
C GLU A 67 2.74 29.77 -8.53
N PHE A 68 3.91 29.63 -7.91
CA PHE A 68 4.66 28.38 -7.92
C PHE A 68 3.82 27.21 -7.39
N ILE A 69 3.18 27.38 -6.22
CA ILE A 69 2.34 26.32 -5.63
C ILE A 69 1.17 25.97 -6.55
N GLN A 70 0.48 26.96 -7.10
CA GLN A 70 -0.63 26.73 -8.03
C GLN A 70 -0.17 25.94 -9.26
N ARG A 71 0.97 26.31 -9.85
CA ARG A 71 1.54 25.62 -11.01
C ARG A 71 1.97 24.20 -10.66
N PHE A 72 2.58 24.00 -9.50
CA PHE A 72 2.98 22.69 -9.01
C PHE A 72 1.76 21.76 -8.85
N VAL A 73 0.70 22.24 -8.19
CA VAL A 73 -0.56 21.46 -8.04
C VAL A 73 -1.17 21.14 -9.39
N ASN A 74 -1.19 22.09 -10.33
CA ASN A 74 -1.69 21.86 -11.68
C ASN A 74 -0.87 20.78 -12.42
N THR A 75 0.45 20.81 -12.29
CA THR A 75 1.34 19.80 -12.89
C THR A 75 1.10 18.42 -12.30
N GLU A 76 0.99 18.30 -10.98
CA GLU A 76 0.74 17.01 -10.32
C GLU A 76 -0.66 16.45 -10.60
N ALA A 77 -1.67 17.32 -10.64
CA ALA A 77 -3.01 16.94 -11.06
C ALA A 77 -3.01 16.42 -12.50
N ALA A 78 -2.37 17.15 -13.43
CA ALA A 78 -2.26 16.74 -14.83
C ALA A 78 -1.48 15.43 -14.99
N ARG A 79 -0.41 15.21 -14.21
CA ARG A 79 0.34 13.95 -14.19
C ARG A 79 -0.54 12.75 -13.83
N LEU A 80 -1.59 12.97 -13.04
CA LEU A 80 -2.57 11.95 -12.65
C LEU A 80 -3.83 11.94 -13.53
N GLY A 81 -3.87 12.74 -14.59
CA GLY A 81 -5.04 12.85 -15.48
C GLY A 81 -6.24 13.53 -14.82
N LYS A 82 -6.01 14.43 -13.86
CA LYS A 82 -7.04 15.09 -13.05
C LYS A 82 -6.96 16.61 -13.23
N THR A 83 -8.07 17.27 -12.94
CA THR A 83 -8.09 18.72 -12.67
C THR A 83 -7.56 19.00 -11.26
N SER A 84 -7.09 20.22 -11.03
CA SER A 84 -6.58 20.63 -9.71
C SER A 84 -7.65 20.53 -8.61
N ASN A 85 -8.93 20.77 -8.95
CA ASN A 85 -10.03 20.64 -7.99
C ASN A 85 -10.29 19.18 -7.61
N GLU A 86 -10.25 18.26 -8.57
CA GLU A 86 -10.36 16.82 -8.29
C GLU A 86 -9.18 16.34 -7.45
N PHE A 87 -7.97 16.79 -7.77
CA PHE A 87 -6.78 16.47 -7.00
C PHE A 87 -6.88 16.95 -5.55
N ILE A 88 -7.32 18.19 -5.30
CA ILE A 88 -7.49 18.69 -3.94
C ILE A 88 -8.62 17.95 -3.20
N LYS A 89 -9.72 17.62 -3.88
CA LYS A 89 -10.78 16.81 -3.27
C LYS A 89 -10.25 15.43 -2.85
N GLU A 90 -9.47 14.79 -3.71
CA GLU A 90 -8.86 13.49 -3.39
C GLU A 90 -7.85 13.57 -2.25
N CYS A 91 -7.19 14.72 -2.07
CA CYS A 91 -6.38 14.98 -0.89
C CYS A 91 -7.19 14.91 0.39
N GLU A 92 -8.33 15.60 0.47
CA GLU A 92 -9.21 15.57 1.64
C GLU A 92 -9.69 14.14 1.95
N GLU A 93 -10.12 13.43 0.91
CA GLU A 93 -10.59 12.05 1.06
C GLU A 93 -9.48 11.10 1.51
N SER A 94 -8.26 11.25 0.96
CA SER A 94 -7.12 10.39 1.30
C SER A 94 -6.66 10.62 2.73
N ILE A 95 -6.60 11.87 3.18
CA ILE A 95 -6.29 12.22 4.57
C ILE A 95 -7.31 11.60 5.52
N ALA A 96 -8.61 11.66 5.18
CA ALA A 96 -9.68 11.06 5.98
C ALA A 96 -9.55 9.53 6.04
N ARG A 97 -9.31 8.87 4.90
CA ARG A 97 -9.12 7.41 4.82
C ARG A 97 -7.88 6.96 5.60
N TYR A 98 -6.76 7.67 5.46
CA TYR A 98 -5.54 7.39 6.20
C TYR A 98 -5.76 7.52 7.71
N SER A 99 -6.33 8.64 8.16
CA SER A 99 -6.58 8.90 9.58
C SER A 99 -7.53 7.87 10.20
N GLY A 100 -8.60 7.51 9.47
CA GLY A 100 -9.53 6.45 9.88
C GLY A 100 -8.83 5.10 10.03
N THR A 101 -7.96 4.75 9.07
CA THR A 101 -7.18 3.51 9.09
C THR A 101 -6.20 3.49 10.26
N MET A 102 -5.44 4.56 10.46
CA MET A 102 -4.47 4.66 11.57
C MET A 102 -5.16 4.60 12.94
N LYS A 103 -6.32 5.24 13.08
CA LYS A 103 -7.14 5.13 14.28
C LYS A 103 -7.61 3.69 14.53
N ALA A 104 -8.09 2.99 13.50
CA ALA A 104 -8.51 1.61 13.60
C ALA A 104 -7.36 0.67 13.99
N LEU A 105 -6.13 0.98 13.57
CA LEU A 105 -4.92 0.24 13.91
C LEU A 105 -4.32 0.61 15.29
N GLY A 106 -4.92 1.55 16.02
CA GLY A 106 -4.44 1.98 17.34
C GLY A 106 -3.29 2.99 17.31
N TYR A 107 -3.02 3.62 16.18
CA TYR A 107 -2.00 4.65 16.00
C TYR A 107 -2.55 6.09 15.93
N GLY A 108 -3.87 6.28 16.08
CA GLY A 108 -4.49 7.60 16.03
C GLY A 108 -4.34 8.39 17.33
N GLY A 109 -3.64 9.53 17.27
CA GLY A 109 -3.68 10.59 18.29
C GLY A 109 -4.91 11.49 18.15
#